data_AF-A0A6F9CT60-F1
#
_entry.id   AF-A0A6F9CT60-F1
#
_cell.length_a   1.000
_cell.length_b   1.000
_cell.length_c   1.000
_cell.angle_alpha   90.00
_cell.angle_beta   90.00
_cell.angle_gamma   90.00
#
_symmetry.space_group_name_H-M   'P 1'
#
loop_
_entity.id
_entity.type
_entity.pdbx_description
1 polymer ?
#
loop_
_entity_poly.entity_id
_entity_poly.type
_entity_poly.pdbx_seq_one_letter_code
_entity_poly.pdbx_strand_id
1 'polypeptide(L)'
;MITEDPEKRPTVEETLDHPLFWKPQRRLDYFIKIGNQDEAENHLNADPELVQAVDQGVEKRSFYQWKSKLPHVLIQKMDGKRKAYTDSTLELLRFIRNLDAHYTKVADKDADVACCVCKELMLRMTITR
;
A
#
# COMPACT_ATOMS: atom_id res chain seq x y z
N MET A 1 -4.79 4.63 -22.91
CA MET A 1 -5.76 3.87 -23.76
C MET A 1 -6.51 4.77 -24.73
N ILE A 2 -7.04 5.94 -24.30
CA ILE A 2 -7.77 6.88 -25.17
C ILE A 2 -7.00 8.18 -25.47
N THR A 3 -5.68 8.13 -25.44
CA THR A 3 -4.82 9.28 -25.74
C THR A 3 -5.05 9.73 -27.19
N GLU A 4 -5.10 11.04 -27.45
CA GLU A 4 -5.31 11.59 -28.80
C GLU A 4 -4.23 11.08 -29.75
N ASP A 5 -2.98 11.23 -29.34
CA ASP A 5 -1.78 10.70 -29.99
C ASP A 5 -1.78 9.15 -29.98
N PRO A 6 -1.89 8.48 -31.16
CA PRO A 6 -1.92 7.03 -31.25
C PRO A 6 -0.63 6.35 -30.75
N GLU A 7 0.53 6.96 -30.95
CA GLU A 7 1.83 6.39 -30.58
C GLU A 7 2.04 6.35 -29.06
N LYS A 8 1.27 7.14 -28.31
CA LYS A 8 1.26 7.14 -26.84
C LYS A 8 0.22 6.20 -26.26
N ARG A 9 -0.52 5.46 -27.08
CA ARG A 9 -1.47 4.46 -26.58
C ARG A 9 -0.68 3.20 -26.21
N PRO A 10 -0.93 2.63 -25.02
CA PRO A 10 -0.29 1.39 -24.64
C PRO A 10 -0.71 0.27 -25.57
N THR A 11 0.17 -0.71 -25.77
CA THR A 11 -0.17 -1.93 -26.50
C THR A 11 -1.20 -2.76 -25.74
N VAL A 12 -1.69 -3.82 -26.38
CA VAL A 12 -2.62 -4.77 -25.72
C VAL A 12 -1.91 -5.44 -24.54
N GLU A 13 -0.66 -5.84 -24.71
CA GLU A 13 0.17 -6.49 -23.69
C GLU A 13 0.39 -5.55 -22.49
N GLU A 14 0.81 -4.30 -22.74
CA GLU A 14 0.99 -3.29 -21.69
C GLU A 14 -0.30 -2.98 -20.96
N THR A 15 -1.42 -2.94 -21.69
CA THR A 15 -2.75 -2.76 -21.11
C THR A 15 -3.12 -3.91 -20.19
N LEU A 16 -2.90 -5.16 -20.60
CA LEU A 16 -3.21 -6.34 -19.79
C LEU A 16 -2.33 -6.44 -18.55
N ASP A 17 -1.12 -5.87 -18.58
CA ASP A 17 -0.25 -5.75 -17.42
C ASP A 17 -0.58 -4.56 -16.49
N HIS A 18 -1.60 -3.77 -16.81
CA HIS A 18 -2.05 -2.67 -15.95
C HIS A 18 -2.60 -3.19 -14.61
N PRO A 19 -2.32 -2.54 -13.46
CA PRO A 19 -2.79 -2.98 -12.13
C PRO A 19 -4.30 -3.20 -12.00
N LEU A 20 -5.09 -2.54 -12.86
CA LEU A 20 -6.54 -2.76 -12.97
C LEU A 20 -6.89 -4.24 -13.21
N PHE A 21 -6.09 -4.96 -14.00
CA PHE A 21 -6.33 -6.37 -14.34
C PHE A 21 -5.62 -7.34 -13.40
N TRP A 22 -4.82 -6.86 -12.45
CA TRP A 22 -4.12 -7.74 -11.52
C TRP A 22 -5.10 -8.41 -10.56
N LYS A 23 -4.87 -9.72 -10.34
CA LYS A 23 -5.53 -10.46 -9.26
C LYS A 23 -5.16 -9.84 -7.90
N PRO A 24 -6.04 -9.92 -6.88
CA PRO A 24 -5.79 -9.32 -5.57
C PRO A 24 -4.45 -9.72 -4.95
N GLN A 25 -4.02 -10.99 -5.09
CA GLN A 25 -2.73 -11.45 -4.58
C GLN A 25 -1.55 -10.73 -5.24
N ARG A 26 -1.52 -10.61 -6.57
CA ARG A 26 -0.45 -9.88 -7.30
C ARG A 26 -0.37 -8.41 -6.86
N ARG A 27 -1.51 -7.79 -6.55
CA ARG A 27 -1.54 -6.43 -5.98
C ARG A 27 -0.87 -6.41 -4.61
N LEU A 28 -1.26 -7.31 -3.70
CA LEU A 28 -0.65 -7.41 -2.38
C LEU A 28 0.87 -7.64 -2.46
N ASP A 29 1.30 -8.59 -3.30
CA ASP A 29 2.72 -8.89 -3.52
C ASP A 29 3.48 -7.65 -4.02
N TYR A 30 2.87 -6.85 -4.89
CA TYR A 30 3.44 -5.60 -5.36
C TYR A 30 3.60 -4.58 -4.22
N PHE A 31 2.60 -4.38 -3.38
CA PHE A 31 2.70 -3.47 -2.24
C PHE A 31 3.74 -3.95 -1.21
N ILE A 32 3.84 -5.25 -0.96
CA ILE A 32 4.89 -5.83 -0.10
C ILE A 32 6.27 -5.55 -0.71
N LYS A 33 6.42 -5.75 -2.03
CA LYS A 33 7.68 -5.49 -2.75
C LYS A 33 8.10 -4.01 -2.67
N ILE A 34 7.15 -3.09 -2.83
CA ILE A 34 7.40 -1.65 -2.68
C ILE A 34 7.70 -1.30 -1.22
N GLY A 35 6.98 -1.89 -0.26
CA GLY A 35 7.23 -1.70 1.18
C GLY A 35 8.57 -2.28 1.68
N ASN A 36 9.23 -3.11 0.87
CA ASN A 36 10.59 -3.60 1.09
C ASN A 36 11.67 -2.74 0.40
N GLN A 37 11.30 -1.71 -0.37
CA GLN A 37 12.30 -0.77 -0.89
C GLN A 37 12.86 0.06 0.28
N ASP A 38 14.13 0.44 0.18
CA ASP A 38 14.87 1.13 1.23
C ASP A 38 14.18 2.43 1.66
N GLU A 39 13.55 3.14 0.71
CA GLU A 39 12.82 4.37 0.98
C GLU A 39 11.59 4.14 1.87
N ALA A 40 10.89 3.02 1.71
CA ALA A 40 9.76 2.68 2.57
C ALA A 40 10.22 2.10 3.91
N GLU A 41 11.25 1.24 3.90
CA GLU A 41 11.81 0.63 5.10
C GLU A 41 12.45 1.68 6.02
N ASN A 42 13.29 2.55 5.44
CA ASN A 42 14.04 3.60 6.10
C ASN A 42 13.46 4.99 5.80
N HIS A 43 12.14 5.15 5.85
CA HIS A 43 11.45 6.41 5.51
C HIS A 43 12.01 7.68 6.17
N LEU A 44 12.62 7.57 7.36
CA LEU A 44 13.23 8.72 8.05
C LEU A 44 14.46 9.27 7.34
N ASN A 45 15.13 8.43 6.56
CA ASN A 45 16.31 8.76 5.76
C ASN A 45 16.00 8.80 4.26
N ALA A 46 14.73 8.68 3.88
CA ALA A 46 14.32 8.77 2.49
C ALA A 46 14.54 10.18 1.96
N ASP A 47 14.85 10.28 0.66
CA ASP A 47 15.00 11.56 -0.02
C ASP A 47 13.72 12.40 0.14
N PRO A 48 13.81 13.61 0.73
CA PRO A 48 12.66 14.50 0.90
C PRO A 48 11.90 14.78 -0.40
N GLU A 49 12.58 14.89 -1.54
CA GLU A 49 11.93 15.12 -2.84
C GLU A 49 11.09 13.92 -3.26
N LEU A 50 11.58 12.70 -3.01
CA LEU A 50 10.84 11.46 -3.27
C LEU A 50 9.62 11.35 -2.36
N VAL A 51 9.79 11.62 -1.06
CA VAL A 51 8.67 11.63 -0.10
C VAL A 51 7.58 12.60 -0.57
N GLN A 52 7.98 13.81 -0.95
CA GLN A 52 7.06 14.83 -1.46
C GLN A 52 6.37 14.39 -2.74
N ALA A 53 7.11 13.80 -3.69
CA ALA A 53 6.55 13.33 -4.95
C ALA A 53 5.54 12.18 -4.75
N VAL A 54 5.82 11.26 -3.83
CA VAL A 54 4.93 10.12 -3.53
C VAL A 54 3.64 10.60 -2.85
N ASP A 55 3.75 11.56 -1.93
CA ASP A 55 2.62 12.15 -1.19
C ASP A 55 1.90 13.26 -1.99
N GLN A 56 2.38 13.61 -3.19
CA GLN A 56 1.75 14.63 -4.02
C GLN A 56 0.31 14.25 -4.39
N GLY A 57 -0.65 15.10 -4.02
CA GLY A 57 -2.07 14.88 -4.29
C GLY A 57 -2.70 13.77 -3.45
N VAL A 58 -2.06 13.35 -2.35
CA VAL A 58 -2.55 12.28 -1.47
C VAL A 58 -3.92 12.62 -0.88
N GLU A 59 -4.25 13.89 -0.69
CA GLU A 59 -5.52 14.38 -0.12
C GLU A 59 -6.75 13.98 -0.96
N LYS A 60 -6.55 13.70 -2.25
CA LYS A 60 -7.60 13.24 -3.17
C LYS A 60 -7.70 11.71 -3.25
N ARG A 61 -6.74 10.99 -2.65
CA ARG A 61 -6.65 9.53 -2.74
C ARG A 61 -7.49 8.88 -1.65
N SER A 62 -8.02 7.68 -1.93
CA SER A 62 -8.88 6.96 -0.99
C SER A 62 -8.18 6.51 0.30
N PHE A 63 -6.85 6.53 0.34
CA PHE A 63 -6.04 6.22 1.53
C PHE A 63 -5.54 7.45 2.28
N TYR A 64 -5.96 8.67 1.93
CA TYR A 64 -5.63 9.84 2.75
C TYR A 64 -6.05 9.60 4.21
N GLN A 65 -5.17 9.92 5.16
CA GLN A 65 -5.38 9.66 6.60
C GLN A 65 -5.71 8.19 6.90
N TRP A 66 -4.99 7.25 6.26
CA TRP A 66 -5.23 5.81 6.34
C TRP A 66 -5.28 5.26 7.77
N LYS A 67 -4.57 5.88 8.73
CA LYS A 67 -4.62 5.45 10.14
C LYS A 67 -6.02 5.55 10.72
N SER A 68 -6.73 6.64 10.43
CA SER A 68 -8.11 6.84 10.87
C SER A 68 -9.11 5.84 10.25
N LYS A 69 -8.74 5.22 9.12
CA LYS A 69 -9.56 4.28 8.36
C LYS A 69 -9.38 2.84 8.82
N LEU A 70 -8.40 2.58 9.69
CA LEU A 70 -8.09 1.28 10.23
C LEU A 70 -8.55 1.15 11.68
N PRO A 71 -8.88 -0.07 12.15
CA PRO A 71 -9.17 -0.31 13.56
C PRO A 71 -7.98 0.10 14.44
N HIS A 72 -8.23 0.92 15.45
CA HIS A 72 -7.19 1.42 16.36
C HIS A 72 -6.40 0.29 17.03
N VAL A 73 -7.07 -0.80 17.39
CA VAL A 73 -6.45 -2.00 17.98
C VAL A 73 -5.41 -2.62 17.04
N LEU A 74 -5.67 -2.61 15.73
CA LEU A 74 -4.73 -3.13 14.73
C LEU A 74 -3.48 -2.25 14.66
N ILE A 75 -3.65 -0.93 14.61
CA ILE A 75 -2.53 0.01 14.59
C ILE A 75 -1.69 -0.13 15.84
N GLN A 76 -2.30 -0.18 17.03
CA GLN A 76 -1.59 -0.37 18.29
C GLN A 76 -0.81 -1.69 18.35
N LYS A 77 -1.40 -2.79 17.85
CA LYS A 77 -0.73 -4.09 17.79
C LYS A 77 0.52 -4.04 16.89
N MET A 78 0.48 -3.24 15.82
CA MET A 78 1.58 -3.07 14.87
C MET A 78 2.60 -2.01 15.27
N ASP A 79 2.22 -0.97 16.02
CA ASP A 79 3.11 0.07 16.56
C ASP A 79 4.12 -0.54 17.56
N GLY A 80 3.70 -1.56 18.32
CA GLY A 80 4.56 -2.32 19.23
C GLY A 80 5.38 -1.42 20.18
N LYS A 81 6.71 -1.62 20.23
CA LYS A 81 7.67 -0.80 21.01
C LYS A 81 8.40 0.26 20.17
N ARG A 82 8.07 0.39 18.89
CA ARG A 82 8.76 1.31 17.97
C ARG A 82 8.02 2.65 17.90
N LYS A 83 8.62 3.62 17.21
CA LYS A 83 8.01 4.92 16.94
C LYS A 83 6.69 4.69 16.16
N ALA A 84 5.63 5.37 16.58
CA ALA A 84 4.31 5.24 15.95
C ALA A 84 4.36 5.66 14.47
N TYR A 85 3.60 4.96 13.62
CA TYR A 85 3.46 5.34 12.21
C TYR A 85 2.83 6.74 12.07
N THR A 86 3.24 7.50 11.07
CA THR A 86 2.54 8.70 10.56
C THR A 86 1.59 8.33 9.42
N ASP A 87 0.79 9.28 8.94
CA ASP A 87 -0.14 9.08 7.81
C ASP A 87 0.52 9.20 6.42
N SER A 88 1.87 9.21 6.31
CA SER A 88 2.58 9.26 5.03
C SER A 88 2.37 7.99 4.19
N THR A 89 2.50 8.11 2.86
CA THR A 89 2.33 6.97 1.94
C THR A 89 3.42 5.92 2.11
N LEU A 90 4.68 6.33 2.36
CA LEU A 90 5.78 5.39 2.60
C LEU A 90 5.57 4.58 3.87
N GLU A 91 5.06 5.21 4.93
CA GLU A 91 4.75 4.48 6.17
C GLU A 91 3.53 3.58 6.04
N LEU A 92 2.55 3.90 5.19
CA LEU A 92 1.48 2.97 4.82
C LEU A 92 2.04 1.73 4.12
N LEU A 93 2.95 1.90 3.16
CA LEU A 93 3.60 0.79 2.46
C LEU A 93 4.40 -0.10 3.42
N ARG A 94 5.16 0.52 4.33
CA ARG A 94 5.88 -0.20 5.40
C ARG A 94 4.92 -0.92 6.34
N PHE A 95 3.80 -0.29 6.69
CA PHE A 95 2.77 -0.88 7.55
C PHE A 95 2.18 -2.13 6.91
N ILE A 96 1.76 -2.07 5.63
CA ILE A 96 1.22 -3.22 4.88
C ILE A 96 2.22 -4.38 4.87
N ARG A 97 3.49 -4.09 4.57
CA ARG A 97 4.55 -5.10 4.59
C ARG A 97 4.75 -5.73 5.96
N ASN A 98 4.80 -4.92 7.01
CA ASN A 98 4.98 -5.42 8.38
C ASN A 98 3.80 -6.28 8.83
N LEU A 99 2.61 -5.88 8.43
CA LEU A 99 1.37 -6.58 8.73
C LEU A 99 1.36 -7.97 8.08
N ASP A 100 1.71 -8.07 6.80
CA ASP A 100 1.88 -9.35 6.11
C ASP A 100 2.93 -10.26 6.77
N ALA A 101 4.10 -9.70 7.10
CA ALA A 101 5.17 -10.46 7.74
C ALA A 101 4.82 -10.94 9.15
N HIS A 102 4.01 -10.18 9.91
CA HIS A 102 3.54 -10.58 11.22
C HIS A 102 2.58 -11.78 11.11
N TYR A 103 1.54 -11.68 10.28
CA TYR A 103 0.52 -12.72 10.20
C TYR A 103 0.92 -13.96 9.40
N THR A 104 1.95 -13.87 8.55
CA THR A 104 2.56 -15.07 7.94
C THR A 104 3.36 -15.89 8.96
N LYS A 105 3.92 -15.25 9.99
CA LYS A 105 4.77 -15.92 11.00
C LYS A 105 3.99 -16.46 12.19
N VAL A 106 2.91 -15.79 12.57
CA VAL A 106 2.05 -16.26 13.67
C VAL A 106 0.93 -17.07 13.04
N ALA A 107 0.98 -18.41 13.18
CA ALA A 107 -0.14 -19.30 12.84
C ALA A 107 -1.30 -19.06 13.82
N ASP A 108 -1.88 -17.87 13.77
CA ASP A 108 -2.86 -17.36 14.71
C ASP A 108 -4.24 -17.30 14.06
N LYS A 109 -5.30 -17.50 14.86
CA LYS A 109 -6.68 -17.34 14.39
C LYS A 109 -6.99 -15.89 14.01
N ASP A 110 -6.20 -14.94 14.51
CA ASP A 110 -6.23 -13.53 14.11
C ASP A 110 -5.70 -13.27 12.69
N ALA A 111 -4.95 -14.22 12.10
CA ALA A 111 -4.40 -14.10 10.75
C ALA A 111 -5.49 -14.02 9.67
N ASP A 112 -6.62 -14.71 9.86
CA ASP A 112 -7.76 -14.63 8.95
C ASP A 112 -8.40 -13.24 8.97
N VAL A 113 -8.55 -12.63 10.15
CA VAL A 113 -9.14 -11.29 10.29
C VAL A 113 -8.22 -10.22 9.72
N ALA A 114 -6.91 -10.30 9.97
CA ALA A 114 -5.95 -9.38 9.39
C ALA A 114 -5.82 -9.53 7.88
N CYS A 115 -5.87 -10.76 7.36
CA CYS A 115 -5.93 -11.02 5.93
C CYS A 115 -7.17 -10.39 5.30
N CYS A 116 -8.34 -10.47 5.96
CA CYS A 116 -9.57 -9.81 5.53
C CYS A 116 -9.48 -8.29 5.57
N VAL A 117 -8.95 -7.69 6.65
CA VAL A 117 -8.80 -6.23 6.78
C VAL A 117 -7.79 -5.68 5.76
N CYS A 118 -6.67 -6.37 5.52
CA CYS A 118 -5.72 -6.05 4.46
C CYS A 118 -6.38 -6.12 3.09
N LYS A 119 -7.09 -7.22 2.79
CA LYS A 119 -7.76 -7.40 1.49
C LYS A 119 -8.82 -6.32 1.25
N GLU A 120 -9.60 -5.96 2.26
CA GLU A 120 -10.59 -4.87 2.21
C GLU A 120 -9.93 -3.50 2.01
N LEU A 121 -8.88 -3.17 2.78
CA LEU A 121 -8.15 -1.92 2.63
C LEU A 121 -7.58 -1.82 1.21
N MET A 122 -6.99 -2.90 0.70
CA MET A 122 -6.31 -2.95 -0.59
C MET A 122 -7.30 -2.93 -1.76
N LEU A 123 -8.49 -3.54 -1.62
CA LEU A 123 -9.58 -3.36 -2.56
C LEU A 123 -10.05 -1.90 -2.60
N ARG A 124 -10.23 -1.26 -1.43
CA ARG A 124 -10.68 0.14 -1.34
C ARG A 124 -9.61 1.15 -1.80
N MET A 125 -8.33 0.79 -1.67
CA MET A 125 -7.20 1.60 -2.14
C MET A 125 -6.99 1.51 -3.65
N THR A 126 -7.38 0.41 -4.29
CA THR A 126 -7.20 0.19 -5.74
C THR A 126 -8.46 0.48 -6.57
N ILE A 127 -9.61 0.68 -5.93
CA ILE A 127 -10.88 0.99 -6.60
C ILE A 127 -11.32 2.40 -6.19
N THR A 128 -10.74 3.43 -6.81
CA THR A 128 -11.46 4.70 -7.01
C THR A 128 -10.82 5.46 -8.16
N ARG A 129 -11.65 5.70 -9.19
CA ARG A 129 -11.55 6.83 -10.12
C ARG A 129 -11.80 8.13 -9.36
#